data_AF-A0A2A4TXQ7-F1
#
_entry.id   AF-A0A2A4TXQ7-F1
#
_cell.length_a   1.000
_cell.length_b   1.000
_cell.length_c   1.000
_cell.angle_alpha   90.00
_cell.angle_beta   90.00
_cell.angle_gamma   90.00
#
_symmetry.space_group_name_H-M   'P 1'
#
loop_
_entity.id
_entity.type
_entity.pdbx_description
1 polymer ?
#
loop_
_entity_poly.entity_id
_entity_poly.type
_entity_poly.pdbx_seq_one_letter_code
_entity_poly.pdbx_strand_id
1 'polypeptide(L)'
;MREHKPDLIAYSAMSIQWQWIKTLSTYLKANRIQIPQVIGGIHSTMYPDETIAHPAIDILCIAEGEYAMLELCNAIDTDADYSEIDSLWVKTGDTVKKNVMRPKLREEMLNELPFADRQLYRKYKHFRDYPFAIFVGSRGCPFKCTFCEVPEINDRWNFSDLPGV
;
A
#
# COMPACT_ATOMS: atom_id res chain seq x y z
N MET A 1 13.77 -14.55 4.58
CA MET A 1 14.83 -13.50 4.57
C MET A 1 16.15 -14.08 4.10
N ARG A 2 16.81 -14.97 4.86
CA ARG A 2 18.13 -15.52 4.47
C ARG A 2 18.09 -16.47 3.26
N GLU A 3 17.03 -17.26 3.15
CA GLU A 3 16.84 -18.21 2.04
C GLU A 3 16.30 -17.51 0.79
N HIS A 4 15.19 -16.79 0.91
CA HIS A 4 14.54 -16.11 -0.23
C HIS A 4 15.18 -14.79 -0.68
N LYS A 5 16.04 -14.16 0.14
CA LYS A 5 16.75 -12.89 -0.14
C LYS A 5 15.88 -11.83 -0.86
N PRO A 6 14.77 -11.37 -0.25
CA PRO A 6 13.90 -10.40 -0.92
C PRO A 6 14.55 -9.01 -0.99
N ASP A 7 14.27 -8.28 -2.05
CA ASP A 7 14.75 -6.91 -2.26
C ASP A 7 13.80 -5.84 -1.66
N LEU A 8 12.59 -6.26 -1.29
CA LEU A 8 11.57 -5.38 -0.70
C LEU A 8 10.70 -6.14 0.31
N ILE A 9 10.32 -5.46 1.39
CA ILE A 9 9.35 -5.96 2.36
C ILE A 9 8.12 -5.07 2.30
N ALA A 10 6.97 -5.65 1.92
CA ALA A 10 5.73 -4.90 1.76
C ALA A 10 4.69 -5.30 2.81
N TYR A 11 4.03 -4.30 3.38
CA TYR A 11 2.90 -4.47 4.30
C TYR A 11 1.63 -3.88 3.69
N SER A 12 0.53 -4.65 3.74
CA SER A 12 -0.81 -4.11 3.55
C SER A 12 -1.45 -3.92 4.92
N ALA A 13 -1.69 -2.67 5.31
CA ALA A 13 -2.06 -2.30 6.66
C ALA A 13 -3.53 -1.87 6.76
N MET A 14 -4.31 -2.66 7.51
CA MET A 14 -5.50 -2.15 8.18
C MET A 14 -5.13 -1.43 9.47
N SER A 15 -5.95 -0.48 9.91
CA SER A 15 -5.66 0.31 11.13
C SER A 15 -5.47 -0.56 12.36
N ILE A 16 -6.24 -1.66 12.48
CA ILE A 16 -6.09 -2.63 13.58
C ILE A 16 -4.76 -3.39 13.57
N GLN A 17 -4.06 -3.43 12.43
CA GLN A 17 -2.78 -4.12 12.28
C GLN A 17 -1.58 -3.20 12.53
N TRP A 18 -1.79 -1.89 12.64
CA TRP A 18 -0.72 -0.91 12.71
C TRP A 18 0.28 -1.19 13.83
N GLN A 19 -0.21 -1.45 15.05
CA GLN A 19 0.66 -1.73 16.18
C GLN A 19 1.53 -2.97 15.96
N TRP A 20 0.97 -4.00 15.33
CA TRP A 20 1.69 -5.23 15.00
C TRP A 20 2.77 -4.98 13.95
N ILE A 21 2.46 -4.19 12.92
CA ILE A 21 3.40 -3.83 11.85
C ILE A 21 4.54 -2.98 12.41
N LYS A 22 4.28 -2.02 13.30
CA LYS A 22 5.34 -1.24 13.97
C LYS A 22 6.33 -2.13 14.70
N THR A 23 5.81 -3.05 15.52
CA THR A 23 6.65 -4.00 16.28
C THR A 23 7.47 -4.88 15.35
N LEU A 24 6.84 -5.45 14.32
CA LEU A 24 7.53 -6.30 13.34
C LEU A 24 8.61 -5.52 12.57
N SER A 25 8.26 -4.39 11.99
CA SER A 25 9.15 -3.54 11.19
C SER A 25 10.37 -3.09 12.00
N THR A 26 10.17 -2.65 13.25
CA THR A 26 11.24 -2.28 14.18
C THR A 26 12.14 -3.47 14.48
N TYR A 27 11.55 -4.63 14.77
CA TYR A 27 12.31 -5.85 15.05
C TYR A 27 13.20 -6.23 13.86
N LEU A 28 12.72 -6.11 12.63
CA LEU A 28 13.51 -6.41 11.44
C LEU A 28 14.73 -5.49 11.30
N LYS A 29 14.56 -4.17 11.43
CA LYS A 29 15.69 -3.22 11.39
C LYS A 29 16.68 -3.47 12.53
N ALA A 30 16.18 -3.71 13.76
CA ALA A 30 17.03 -4.00 14.93
C ALA A 30 17.88 -5.26 14.76
N ASN A 31 17.39 -6.24 13.98
CA ASN A 31 18.12 -7.47 13.63
C ASN A 31 18.94 -7.33 12.33
N ARG A 32 19.30 -6.10 11.97
CA ARG A 32 20.15 -5.75 10.82
C ARG A 32 19.60 -6.20 9.47
N ILE A 33 18.28 -6.31 9.34
CA ILE A 33 17.66 -6.47 8.03
C ILE A 33 17.50 -5.09 7.41
N GLN A 34 18.39 -4.77 6.47
CA GLN A 34 18.44 -3.46 5.79
C GLN A 34 17.57 -3.38 4.53
N ILE A 35 16.80 -4.43 4.24
CA ILE A 35 15.88 -4.45 3.09
C ILE A 35 14.87 -3.30 3.25
N PRO A 36 14.62 -2.50 2.19
CA PRO A 36 13.61 -1.46 2.20
C PRO A 36 12.25 -2.00 2.61
N GLN A 37 11.53 -1.21 3.42
CA GLN A 37 10.21 -1.55 3.92
C GLN A 37 9.18 -0.55 3.40
N VAL A 38 8.20 -1.06 2.64
CA VAL A 38 7.06 -0.29 2.13
C VAL A 38 5.78 -0.68 2.87
N ILE A 39 4.95 0.31 3.20
CA ILE A 39 3.62 0.11 3.78
C ILE A 39 2.56 0.79 2.93
N GLY A 40 1.50 0.04 2.60
CA GLY A 40 0.30 0.54 1.94
C GLY A 40 -0.96 0.14 2.69
N GLY A 41 -2.11 0.42 2.10
CA GLY A 41 -3.42 0.06 2.65
C GLY A 41 -4.15 1.25 3.28
N ILE A 42 -5.26 0.94 3.95
CA ILE A 42 -6.17 1.97 4.42
C ILE A 42 -5.56 2.81 5.55
N HIS A 43 -4.74 2.18 6.40
CA HIS A 43 -4.10 2.89 7.50
C HIS A 43 -3.13 3.97 7.00
N SER A 44 -2.25 3.60 6.06
CA SER A 44 -1.28 4.54 5.48
C SER A 44 -1.95 5.67 4.70
N THR A 45 -3.11 5.41 4.09
CA THR A 45 -3.87 6.43 3.36
C THR A 45 -4.57 7.40 4.32
N MET A 46 -5.06 6.91 5.46
CA MET A 46 -5.75 7.75 6.46
C MET A 46 -4.79 8.55 7.32
N TYR A 47 -3.69 7.94 7.74
CA TYR A 47 -2.69 8.50 8.66
C TYR A 47 -1.29 8.52 8.03
N PRO A 48 -1.10 9.17 6.86
CA PRO A 48 0.14 9.07 6.12
C PRO A 48 1.34 9.67 6.88
N ASP A 49 1.14 10.81 7.55
CA ASP A 49 2.20 11.47 8.34
C ASP A 49 2.63 10.64 9.55
N GLU A 50 1.68 10.07 10.32
CA GLU A 50 1.99 9.19 11.44
C GLU A 50 2.73 7.93 10.95
N THR A 51 2.23 7.35 9.86
CA THR A 51 2.75 6.10 9.34
C THR A 51 4.19 6.27 8.82
N ILE A 52 4.46 7.29 8.00
CA ILE A 52 5.81 7.53 7.47
C ILE A 52 6.77 8.03 8.57
N ALA A 53 6.29 8.69 9.62
CA ALA A 53 7.15 9.13 10.72
C ALA A 53 7.79 7.95 11.48
N HIS A 54 7.21 6.74 11.41
CA HIS A 54 7.77 5.58 12.08
C HIS A 54 9.16 5.22 11.51
N PRO A 55 10.22 5.11 12.34
CA PRO A 55 11.60 5.05 11.87
C PRO A 55 11.95 3.81 11.04
N ALA A 56 11.20 2.72 11.21
CA ALA A 56 11.45 1.47 10.48
C ALA A 56 10.70 1.34 9.15
N ILE A 57 9.83 2.31 8.81
CA ILE A 57 9.14 2.39 7.52
C ILE A 57 9.93 3.33 6.61
N ASP A 58 10.33 2.85 5.43
CA ASP A 58 11.16 3.61 4.48
C ASP A 58 10.31 4.25 3.38
N ILE A 59 9.25 3.55 2.96
CA ILE A 59 8.37 3.94 1.86
C ILE A 59 6.93 3.78 2.32
N LEU A 60 6.07 4.72 1.95
CA LEU A 60 4.63 4.66 2.17
C LEU A 60 3.92 4.78 0.83
N CYS A 61 2.98 3.87 0.56
CA CYS A 61 2.06 3.96 -0.56
C CYS A 61 0.72 4.51 -0.05
N ILE A 62 0.31 5.67 -0.56
CA ILE A 62 -1.03 6.21 -0.36
C ILE A 62 -1.94 5.75 -1.49
N ALA A 63 -3.23 5.60 -1.18
CA ALA A 63 -4.27 5.24 -2.12
C ALA A 63 -4.11 3.86 -2.80
N GLU A 64 -4.54 3.75 -4.06
CA GLU A 64 -4.45 2.54 -4.89
C GLU A 64 -3.00 2.25 -5.23
N GLY A 65 -2.54 1.05 -4.85
CA GLY A 65 -1.14 0.68 -4.91
C GLY A 65 -0.75 -0.10 -6.16
N GLU A 66 -1.67 -0.46 -7.05
CA GLU A 66 -1.41 -1.39 -8.15
C GLU A 66 -0.25 -0.93 -9.05
N TYR A 67 -0.36 0.28 -9.61
CA TYR A 67 0.67 0.82 -10.48
C TYR A 67 1.85 1.38 -9.69
N ALA A 68 1.62 1.99 -8.52
CA ALA A 68 2.71 2.52 -7.69
C ALA A 68 3.65 1.40 -7.21
N MET A 69 3.09 0.26 -6.80
CA MET A 69 3.85 -0.92 -6.39
C MET A 69 4.53 -1.60 -7.59
N LEU A 70 3.88 -1.65 -8.75
CA LEU A 70 4.50 -2.17 -9.98
C LEU A 70 5.73 -1.34 -10.37
N GLU A 71 5.60 -0.01 -10.40
CA GLU A 71 6.70 0.90 -10.71
C GLU A 71 7.81 0.80 -9.66
N LEU A 72 7.47 0.69 -8.36
CA LEU A 72 8.44 0.49 -7.30
C LEU A 72 9.23 -0.80 -7.48
N CYS A 73 8.56 -1.91 -7.75
CA CYS A 73 9.20 -3.19 -7.99
C CYS A 73 10.12 -3.12 -9.22
N ASN A 74 9.67 -2.53 -10.33
CA ASN A 74 10.48 -2.38 -11.54
C ASN A 74 11.70 -1.49 -11.31
N ALA A 75 11.55 -0.41 -10.54
CA ALA A 75 12.65 0.47 -10.19
C ALA A 75 13.69 -0.25 -9.33
N ILE A 76 13.26 -1.03 -8.33
CA ILE A 76 14.18 -1.83 -7.50
C ILE A 76 14.90 -2.89 -8.34
N ASP A 77 14.20 -3.60 -9.23
CA ASP A 77 14.78 -4.64 -10.09
C ASP A 77 15.83 -4.09 -11.06
N THR A 78 15.72 -2.81 -11.42
CA THR A 78 16.62 -2.12 -12.36
C THR A 78 17.61 -1.15 -11.68
N ASP A 79 17.63 -1.12 -10.34
CA ASP A 79 18.41 -0.14 -9.54
C ASP A 79 18.15 1.33 -9.94
N ALA A 80 16.92 1.62 -10.38
CA ALA A 80 16.48 2.95 -10.75
C ALA A 80 15.91 3.72 -9.55
N ASP A 81 15.92 5.05 -9.64
CA ASP A 81 15.32 5.90 -8.61
C ASP A 81 13.78 5.76 -8.60
N TYR A 82 13.24 5.47 -7.42
CA TYR A 82 11.80 5.38 -7.14
C TYR A 82 11.28 6.56 -6.31
N SER A 83 12.13 7.54 -6.01
CA SER A 83 11.78 8.69 -5.16
C SER A 83 10.71 9.59 -5.78
N GLU A 84 10.51 9.55 -7.10
CA GLU A 84 9.55 10.36 -7.87
C GLU A 84 8.24 9.65 -8.19
N ILE A 85 8.04 8.40 -7.76
CA ILE A 85 6.84 7.63 -8.12
C ILE A 85 5.61 8.22 -7.43
N ASP A 86 4.61 8.63 -8.22
CA ASP A 86 3.33 9.10 -7.70
C ASP A 86 2.67 8.06 -6.79
N SER A 87 1.96 8.55 -5.76
CA SER A 87 1.41 7.80 -4.63
C SER A 87 2.44 7.22 -3.66
N LEU A 88 3.76 7.39 -3.89
CA LEU A 88 4.77 7.01 -2.90
C LEU A 88 5.27 8.21 -2.12
N TRP A 89 5.39 8.03 -0.80
CA TRP A 89 6.16 8.89 0.07
C TRP A 89 7.43 8.14 0.45
N VAL A 90 8.58 8.72 0.14
CA VAL A 90 9.88 8.04 0.24
C VAL A 90 10.77 8.80 1.22
N LYS A 91 11.34 8.09 2.19
CA LYS A 91 12.38 8.68 3.04
C LYS A 91 13.70 8.79 2.28
N THR A 92 14.24 10.00 2.26
CA THR A 92 15.53 10.34 1.66
C THR A 92 16.41 10.99 2.71
N GLY A 93 17.21 10.18 3.42
CA GLY A 93 17.96 10.66 4.59
C GLY A 93 17.03 11.13 5.70
N ASP A 94 17.16 12.40 6.11
CA ASP A 94 16.37 13.00 7.19
C ASP A 94 15.04 13.62 6.71
N THR A 95 14.76 13.58 5.40
CA THR A 95 13.54 14.15 4.82
C THR A 95 12.62 13.08 4.26
N VAL A 96 11.34 13.42 4.11
CA VAL A 96 10.35 12.60 3.42
C VAL A 96 9.94 13.34 2.15
N LYS A 97 10.22 12.75 1.00
CA LYS A 97 9.67 13.20 -0.27
C LYS A 97 8.23 12.70 -0.39
N LYS A 98 7.27 13.63 -0.43
CA LYS A 98 5.84 13.34 -0.48
C LYS A 98 5.32 13.58 -1.89
N ASN A 99 5.29 12.54 -2.73
CA ASN A 99 4.78 12.68 -4.09
C ASN A 99 3.27 12.84 -4.10
N VAL A 100 2.77 13.35 -5.22
CA VAL A 100 1.33 13.56 -5.41
C VAL A 100 0.63 12.21 -5.42
N MET A 101 -0.60 12.19 -4.91
CA MET A 101 -1.42 10.99 -4.98
C MET A 101 -1.93 10.78 -6.41
N ARG A 102 -1.88 9.55 -6.91
CA ARG A 102 -2.50 9.19 -8.18
C ARG A 102 -4.02 9.33 -8.11
N PRO A 103 -4.68 9.66 -9.23
CA PRO A 103 -6.13 9.56 -9.31
C PRO A 103 -6.57 8.10 -9.17
N LYS A 104 -7.82 7.91 -8.75
CA LYS A 104 -8.45 6.58 -8.71
C LYS A 104 -8.41 5.92 -10.09
N LEU A 105 -8.21 4.60 -10.10
CA LEU A 105 -8.29 3.81 -11.31
C LEU A 105 -9.68 3.89 -11.93
N ARG A 106 -9.67 4.16 -13.24
CA ARG A 106 -10.88 4.17 -14.08
C ARG A 106 -11.27 2.74 -14.43
N GLU A 107 -12.52 2.57 -14.85
CA GLU A 107 -13.09 1.24 -15.15
C GLU A 107 -12.25 0.46 -16.17
N GLU A 108 -11.78 1.11 -17.23
CA GLU A 108 -10.92 0.49 -18.23
C GLU A 108 -9.62 -0.06 -17.64
N MET A 109 -9.01 0.66 -16.70
CA MET A 109 -7.76 0.25 -16.04
C MET A 109 -8.01 -0.89 -15.06
N LEU A 110 -9.16 -0.89 -14.39
CA LEU A 110 -9.56 -2.00 -13.51
C LEU A 110 -9.75 -3.30 -14.28
N ASN A 111 -10.28 -3.21 -15.51
CA ASN A 111 -10.48 -4.37 -16.39
C ASN A 111 -9.17 -4.92 -16.98
N GLU A 112 -8.09 -4.12 -16.97
CA GLU A 112 -6.75 -4.55 -17.38
C GLU A 112 -5.99 -5.28 -16.26
N LEU A 113 -6.41 -5.12 -15.00
CA LEU A 113 -5.75 -5.77 -13.88
C LEU A 113 -5.89 -7.30 -13.97
N PRO A 114 -4.81 -8.06 -13.68
CA PRO A 114 -4.89 -9.51 -13.66
C PRO A 114 -5.82 -9.98 -12.54
N PHE A 115 -6.42 -11.15 -12.72
CA PHE A 115 -7.09 -11.82 -11.62
C PHE A 115 -6.11 -12.09 -10.48
N ALA A 116 -6.58 -11.90 -9.24
CA ALA A 116 -5.78 -12.15 -8.06
C ALA A 116 -5.16 -13.56 -8.09
N ASP A 117 -3.85 -13.64 -7.90
CA ASP A 117 -3.13 -14.92 -7.88
C ASP A 117 -3.55 -15.76 -6.67
N ARG A 118 -4.45 -16.70 -6.92
CA ARG A 118 -4.92 -17.63 -5.89
C ARG A 118 -3.97 -18.80 -5.66
N GLN A 119 -3.04 -19.05 -6.58
CA GLN A 119 -2.11 -20.17 -6.45
C GLN A 119 -1.12 -19.94 -5.30
N LEU A 120 -0.79 -18.67 -5.04
CA LEU A 120 0.10 -18.26 -3.94
C LEU A 120 -0.31 -18.85 -2.58
N TYR A 121 -1.61 -18.92 -2.30
CA TYR A 121 -2.13 -19.44 -1.02
C TYR A 121 -2.81 -20.81 -1.12
N ARG A 122 -3.26 -21.25 -2.31
CA ARG A 122 -3.83 -22.60 -2.50
C ARG A 122 -2.87 -23.74 -2.19
N LYS A 123 -1.56 -23.48 -2.15
CA LYS A 123 -0.57 -24.46 -1.67
C LYS A 123 -0.78 -24.83 -0.19
N TYR A 124 -1.45 -24.00 0.60
CA TYR A 124 -1.77 -24.29 1.99
C TYR A 124 -3.19 -24.85 2.12
N LYS A 125 -3.32 -26.00 2.79
CA LYS A 125 -4.58 -26.74 2.98
C LYS A 125 -5.73 -25.85 3.46
N HIS A 126 -5.45 -25.00 4.45
CA HIS A 126 -6.45 -24.11 5.06
C HIS A 126 -7.13 -23.18 4.04
N PHE A 127 -6.35 -22.54 3.15
CA PHE A 127 -6.91 -21.61 2.17
C PHE A 127 -7.50 -22.32 0.96
N ARG A 128 -6.98 -23.50 0.60
CA ARG A 128 -7.50 -24.29 -0.52
C ARG A 128 -8.88 -24.86 -0.25
N ASP A 129 -9.08 -25.39 0.97
CA ASP A 129 -10.30 -26.10 1.36
C ASP A 129 -11.33 -25.14 2.01
N TYR A 130 -11.08 -23.83 1.95
CA TYR A 130 -11.96 -22.83 2.53
C TYR A 130 -13.29 -22.75 1.76
N PRO A 131 -14.45 -22.68 2.43
CA PRO A 131 -15.76 -22.91 1.80
C PRO A 131 -16.25 -21.76 0.89
N PHE A 132 -15.50 -20.66 0.78
CA PHE A 132 -15.83 -19.54 -0.09
C PHE A 132 -14.57 -18.85 -0.63
N ALA A 133 -14.76 -18.10 -1.72
CA ALA A 133 -13.74 -17.26 -2.32
C ALA A 133 -14.17 -15.79 -2.24
N ILE A 134 -13.26 -14.93 -1.77
CA ILE A 134 -13.47 -13.47 -1.73
C ILE A 134 -13.10 -12.88 -3.09
N PHE A 135 -13.95 -12.02 -3.63
CA PHE A 135 -13.70 -11.24 -4.84
C PHE A 135 -14.13 -9.80 -4.61
N VAL A 136 -13.50 -8.86 -5.33
CA VAL A 136 -13.85 -7.44 -5.29
C VAL A 136 -14.69 -7.17 -6.54
N GLY A 137 -15.99 -6.93 -6.35
CA GLY A 137 -16.91 -6.64 -7.45
C GLY A 137 -16.97 -5.17 -7.86
N SER A 138 -16.57 -4.26 -6.97
CA SER A 138 -16.53 -2.82 -7.21
C SER A 138 -15.55 -2.14 -6.25
N ARG A 139 -15.16 -0.89 -6.55
CA ARG A 139 -14.27 -0.08 -5.70
C ARG A 139 -14.88 1.29 -5.39
N GLY A 140 -14.79 1.69 -4.13
CA GLY A 140 -15.41 2.92 -3.62
C GLY A 140 -16.86 2.71 -3.19
N CYS A 141 -17.41 3.73 -2.52
CA CYS A 141 -18.74 3.72 -1.93
C CYS A 141 -19.38 5.11 -2.11
N PRO A 142 -20.56 5.23 -2.76
CA PRO A 142 -21.19 6.53 -3.00
C PRO A 142 -21.91 7.09 -1.75
N PHE A 143 -22.02 6.31 -0.68
CA PHE A 143 -22.72 6.72 0.53
C PHE A 143 -21.82 7.55 1.45
N LYS A 144 -22.39 8.53 2.17
CA LYS A 144 -21.69 9.38 3.15
C LYS A 144 -22.13 9.07 4.58
N CYS A 145 -22.03 7.80 4.99
CA CYS A 145 -22.41 7.37 6.34
C CYS A 145 -21.53 8.03 7.41
N THR A 146 -22.13 8.63 8.44
CA THR A 146 -21.44 9.43 9.47
C THR A 146 -20.45 8.64 10.34
N PHE A 147 -20.58 7.31 10.37
CA PHE A 147 -19.72 6.41 11.14
C PHE A 147 -18.61 5.77 10.29
N CYS A 148 -18.60 6.00 8.98
CA CYS A 148 -17.70 5.33 8.06
C CYS A 148 -16.59 6.28 7.60
N GLU A 149 -15.35 5.78 7.56
CA GLU A 149 -14.17 6.50 7.06
C GLU A 149 -14.08 6.52 5.52
N VAL A 150 -14.71 5.54 4.85
CA VAL A 150 -14.65 5.37 3.38
C VAL A 150 -15.07 6.62 2.58
N PRO A 151 -16.09 7.41 2.98
CA PRO A 151 -16.44 8.64 2.28
C PRO A 151 -15.29 9.66 2.28
N GLU A 152 -14.58 9.82 3.40
CA GLU A 152 -13.42 10.72 3.49
C GLU A 152 -12.29 10.26 2.57
N ILE A 153 -12.06 8.95 2.50
CA ILE A 153 -11.07 8.37 1.59
C ILE A 153 -11.48 8.63 0.14
N ASN A 154 -12.75 8.37 -0.23
CA ASN A 154 -13.22 8.63 -1.59
C ASN A 154 -13.15 10.13 -1.96
N ASP A 155 -13.50 11.02 -1.03
CA ASP A 155 -13.43 12.47 -1.23
C ASP A 155 -11.96 12.92 -1.40
N ARG A 156 -11.00 12.35 -0.64
CA ARG A 156 -9.56 12.60 -0.85
C ARG A 156 -9.09 12.16 -2.24
N TRP A 157 -9.73 11.18 -2.86
CA TRP A 157 -9.35 10.62 -4.17
C TRP A 157 -10.05 11.30 -5.35
N ASN A 158 -11.19 11.97 -5.11
CA ASN A 158 -11.96 12.69 -6.13
C ASN A 158 -11.67 14.19 -6.05
N PHE A 159 -10.70 14.66 -6.84
CA PHE A 159 -10.43 16.11 -6.98
C PHE A 159 -11.53 16.90 -7.72
N SER A 160 -12.56 16.24 -8.24
CA SER A 160 -13.63 16.91 -9.01
C SER A 160 -14.70 17.60 -8.15
N ASP A 161 -14.73 17.40 -6.83
CA ASP A 161 -15.81 17.89 -5.96
C ASP A 161 -15.34 18.77 -4.77
N LEU A 162 -14.10 19.28 -4.78
CA LEU A 162 -13.71 20.32 -3.81
C LEU A 162 -14.20 21.69 -4.31
N PRO A 163 -15.09 22.40 -3.58
CA PRO A 163 -15.42 23.77 -3.94
C PRO A 163 -14.20 24.65 -3.66
N GLY A 164 -13.50 25.09 -4.71
CA GLY A 164 -12.40 26.06 -4.58
C GLY A 164 -11.14 25.81 -5.41
N VAL A 165 -11.17 24.92 -6.41
CA VAL A 165 -10.22 24.95 -7.55
C VAL A 165 -11.01 25.15 -8.84
#